data_AF-A0A838VQF6-F1
#
_entry.id   AF-A0A838VQF6-F1
#
_cell.length_a   1.000
_cell.length_b   1.000
_cell.length_c   1.000
_cell.angle_alpha   90.00
_cell.angle_beta   90.00
_cell.angle_gamma   90.00
#
_symmetry.space_group_name_H-M   'P 1'
#
loop_
_entity.id
_entity.type
_entity.pdbx_description
1 polymer ?
#
loop_
_entity_poly.entity_id
_entity_poly.type
_entity_poly.pdbx_seq_one_letter_code
_entity_poly.pdbx_strand_id
1 'polypeptide(L)'
;MNDWKIFKKESEPHKDIKRLPPAPSWRRFSSTAGKKTEEEKRGATFQIRDEEVELVNASLYLRRPLLVEGKPGTGKTSLAYAIAHQLSLGKVLRWNITTRSTLTEGLYSYDAVGRLQSIRKQNQPDSQNLESNTSNQESYQSDDIGKYVRLGAVGTALRQSQAKKPRVLLIDEIDKSDIDLPNNLLHIFEEGQFDIPELARMKKQQPVVTVFTS
;
A
#
# COMPACT_ATOMS: atom_id res chain seq x y z
N MET A 1 25.42 -40.83 6.71
CA MET A 1 24.50 -39.79 6.23
C MET A 1 23.18 -39.94 6.98
N ASN A 2 22.81 -38.99 7.85
CA ASN A 2 21.50 -39.04 8.52
C ASN A 2 20.41 -38.87 7.47
N ASP A 3 19.45 -39.79 7.44
CA ASP A 3 18.32 -39.74 6.53
C ASP A 3 17.41 -38.55 6.88
N TRP A 4 17.51 -37.48 6.09
CA TRP A 4 16.76 -36.23 6.25
C TRP A 4 15.31 -36.33 5.76
N LYS A 5 14.94 -37.45 5.12
CA LYS A 5 13.61 -37.65 4.56
C LYS A 5 12.60 -37.83 5.68
N ILE A 6 11.64 -36.91 5.73
CA ILE A 6 10.52 -36.96 6.67
C ILE A 6 9.35 -37.74 6.07
N PHE A 7 9.16 -37.70 4.75
CA PHE A 7 8.14 -38.46 4.04
C PHE A 7 8.75 -39.73 3.46
N LYS A 8 8.21 -40.89 3.84
CA LYS A 8 8.67 -42.22 3.43
C LYS A 8 7.66 -42.87 2.49
N LYS A 9 8.14 -43.82 1.69
CA LYS A 9 7.31 -44.58 0.73
C LYS A 9 6.43 -45.64 1.43
N GLU A 10 6.68 -45.89 2.71
CA GLU A 10 5.91 -46.81 3.55
C GLU A 10 4.50 -46.27 3.80
N SER A 11 3.48 -47.12 3.69
CA SER A 11 2.06 -46.74 3.88
C SER A 11 1.65 -46.55 5.34
N GLU A 12 2.54 -46.86 6.30
CA GLU A 12 2.21 -46.75 7.72
C GLU A 12 2.39 -45.32 8.24
N PRO A 13 1.42 -44.77 9.00
CA PRO A 13 1.52 -43.44 9.58
C PRO A 13 2.68 -43.35 10.58
N HIS A 14 3.58 -42.37 10.41
CA HIS A 14 4.71 -42.12 11.32
C HIS A 14 4.72 -40.67 11.85
N LYS A 15 5.40 -40.44 12.98
CA LYS A 15 5.48 -39.12 13.65
C LYS A 15 6.75 -38.32 13.33
N ASP A 16 7.48 -38.71 12.29
CA ASP A 16 8.76 -38.11 11.90
C ASP A 16 8.69 -36.62 11.53
N ILE A 17 7.48 -36.08 11.35
CA ILE A 17 7.21 -34.64 11.15
C ILE A 17 7.80 -33.77 12.26
N LYS A 18 7.98 -34.31 13.47
CA LYS A 18 8.60 -33.59 14.60
C LYS A 18 10.10 -33.31 14.41
N ARG A 19 10.75 -33.96 13.44
CA ARG A 19 12.16 -33.73 13.09
C ARG A 19 12.36 -32.56 12.11
N LEU A 20 11.29 -31.88 11.70
CA LEU A 20 11.40 -30.69 10.87
C LEU A 20 12.33 -29.66 11.53
N PRO A 21 13.32 -29.13 10.81
CA PRO A 21 14.11 -28.02 11.33
C PRO A 21 13.19 -26.81 11.60
N PRO A 22 13.61 -25.90 12.49
CA PRO A 22 12.84 -24.69 12.74
C PRO A 22 12.62 -23.93 11.43
N ALA A 23 11.44 -23.32 11.30
CA ALA A 23 11.11 -22.52 10.13
C ALA A 23 12.16 -21.42 9.91
N PRO A 24 12.58 -21.18 8.65
CA PRO A 24 13.47 -20.07 8.31
C PRO A 24 12.94 -18.74 8.84
N SER A 25 13.83 -17.76 9.07
CA SER A 25 13.48 -16.45 9.63
C SER A 25 12.34 -15.76 8.89
N TRP A 26 12.28 -15.88 7.56
CA TRP A 26 11.25 -15.31 6.69
C TRP A 26 9.88 -16.02 6.74
N ARG A 27 9.78 -17.19 7.38
CA ARG A 27 8.54 -17.97 7.57
C ARG A 27 8.06 -17.96 9.03
N ARG A 28 8.52 -16.99 9.82
CA ARG A 28 8.06 -16.79 11.20
C ARG A 28 6.91 -15.80 11.21
N PHE A 29 5.71 -16.29 11.49
CA PHE A 29 4.54 -15.44 11.70
C PHE A 29 4.52 -15.02 13.17
N SER A 30 4.96 -13.79 13.49
CA SER A 30 4.85 -13.30 14.86
C SER A 30 3.40 -12.95 15.18
N SER A 31 2.77 -13.69 16.09
CA SER A 31 1.41 -13.44 16.58
C SER A 31 1.32 -12.33 17.65
N THR A 32 2.32 -11.45 17.77
CA THR A 32 2.41 -10.52 18.91
C THR A 32 2.29 -9.07 18.46
N ALA A 33 1.13 -8.47 18.77
CA ALA A 33 0.97 -7.02 18.86
C ALA A 33 2.06 -6.47 19.80
N GLY A 34 3.02 -5.72 19.26
CA GLY A 34 4.07 -5.05 20.03
C GLY A 34 5.53 -5.39 19.68
N LYS A 35 5.81 -6.35 18.78
CA LYS A 35 7.17 -6.58 18.25
C LYS A 35 7.34 -5.92 16.87
N LYS A 36 8.57 -5.47 16.56
CA LYS A 36 8.95 -4.92 15.25
C LYS A 36 8.31 -5.70 14.11
N THR A 37 7.75 -5.01 13.12
CA THR A 37 7.08 -5.65 11.98
C THR A 37 8.08 -6.53 11.21
N GLU A 38 7.60 -7.58 10.52
CA GLU A 38 8.47 -8.41 9.67
C GLU A 38 9.20 -7.56 8.61
N GLU A 39 8.60 -6.45 8.18
CA GLU A 39 9.18 -5.45 7.29
C GLU A 39 10.38 -4.74 7.94
N GLU A 40 10.24 -4.28 9.20
CA GLU A 40 11.33 -3.66 9.96
C GLU A 40 12.48 -4.63 10.23
N LYS A 41 12.18 -5.90 10.50
CA LYS A 41 13.21 -6.94 10.67
C LYS A 41 13.97 -7.18 9.38
N ARG A 42 13.26 -7.32 8.26
CA ARG A 42 13.87 -7.50 6.92
C ARG A 42 14.83 -6.35 6.59
N GLY A 43 14.39 -5.11 6.81
CA GLY A 43 15.22 -3.93 6.60
C GLY A 43 16.46 -3.89 7.51
N ALA A 44 16.31 -4.23 8.79
CA ALA A 44 17.43 -4.18 9.75
C ALA A 44 18.50 -5.25 9.52
N THR A 45 18.15 -6.41 8.96
CA THR A 45 19.09 -7.53 8.74
C THR A 45 19.71 -7.56 7.34
N PHE A 46 19.21 -6.74 6.42
CA PHE A 46 19.69 -6.76 5.03
C PHE A 46 21.05 -6.07 4.90
N GLN A 47 22.01 -6.74 4.25
CA GLN A 47 23.32 -6.19 3.95
C GLN A 47 23.30 -5.60 2.54
N ILE A 48 23.39 -4.27 2.46
CA ILE A 48 23.41 -3.51 1.22
C ILE A 48 24.83 -3.56 0.65
N ARG A 49 24.96 -3.76 -0.66
CA ARG A 49 26.24 -3.74 -1.39
C ARG A 49 26.65 -2.30 -1.72
N ASP A 50 27.95 -2.01 -1.82
CA ASP A 50 28.44 -0.65 -2.07
C ASP A 50 27.86 -0.03 -3.36
N GLU A 51 27.73 -0.81 -4.44
CA GLU A 51 27.08 -0.37 -5.68
C GLU A 51 25.61 0.05 -5.48
N GLU A 52 24.87 -0.65 -4.61
CA GLU A 52 23.48 -0.32 -4.30
C GLU A 52 23.40 0.99 -3.50
N VAL A 53 24.38 1.26 -2.64
CA VAL A 53 24.47 2.53 -1.92
C VAL A 53 24.64 3.70 -2.89
N GLU A 54 25.52 3.57 -3.89
CA GLU A 54 25.73 4.61 -4.90
C GLU A 54 24.46 4.87 -5.73
N LEU A 55 23.82 3.80 -6.23
CA LEU A 55 22.58 3.91 -7.01
C LEU A 55 21.43 4.54 -6.23
N VAL A 56 21.26 4.15 -4.96
CA VAL A 56 20.25 4.75 -4.08
C VAL A 56 20.55 6.24 -3.87
N ASN A 57 21.78 6.61 -3.55
CA ASN A 57 22.13 8.03 -3.40
C ASN A 57 21.92 8.82 -4.69
N ALA A 58 22.35 8.29 -5.84
CA ALA A 58 22.12 8.92 -7.14
C ALA A 58 20.62 9.17 -7.40
N SER A 59 19.76 8.16 -7.16
CA SER A 59 18.31 8.32 -7.32
C SER A 59 17.71 9.39 -6.39
N LEU A 60 18.20 9.49 -5.15
CA LEU A 60 17.76 10.48 -4.17
C LEU A 60 18.13 11.90 -4.60
N TYR A 61 19.36 12.12 -5.07
CA TYR A 61 19.82 13.43 -5.56
C TYR A 61 19.15 13.84 -6.87
N LEU A 62 18.93 12.89 -7.79
CA LEU A 62 18.27 13.14 -9.07
C LEU A 62 16.74 13.24 -8.96
N ARG A 63 16.17 12.80 -7.84
CA ARG A 63 14.71 12.66 -7.64
C ARG A 63 14.06 11.84 -8.76
N ARG A 64 14.76 10.80 -9.20
CA ARG A 64 14.28 9.89 -10.25
C ARG A 64 13.96 8.52 -9.64
N PRO A 65 12.93 7.81 -10.14
CA PRO A 65 12.66 6.44 -9.73
C PRO A 65 13.87 5.54 -9.96
N LEU A 66 14.14 4.62 -9.03
CA LEU A 66 15.18 3.61 -9.15
C LEU A 66 14.57 2.29 -9.62
N LEU A 67 14.94 1.85 -10.83
CA LEU A 67 14.61 0.52 -11.31
C LEU A 67 15.66 -0.48 -10.80
N VAL A 68 15.22 -1.50 -10.07
CA VAL A 68 16.12 -2.53 -9.52
C VAL A 68 15.89 -3.85 -10.24
N GLU A 69 16.89 -4.32 -10.98
CA GLU A 69 16.81 -5.57 -11.75
C GLU A 69 17.52 -6.75 -11.06
N GLY A 70 17.40 -7.94 -11.62
CA GLY A 70 18.18 -9.12 -11.25
C GLY A 70 17.34 -10.37 -10.96
N LYS A 71 18.00 -11.45 -10.54
CA LYS A 71 17.31 -12.73 -10.31
C LYS A 71 16.36 -12.70 -9.10
N PRO A 72 15.32 -13.57 -9.07
CA PRO A 72 14.49 -13.76 -7.88
C PRO A 72 15.34 -14.08 -6.65
N GLY A 73 14.95 -13.56 -5.48
CA GLY A 73 15.65 -13.83 -4.22
C GLY A 73 16.93 -13.02 -3.97
N THR A 74 17.30 -12.10 -4.86
CA THR A 74 18.49 -11.22 -4.70
C THR A 74 18.32 -10.07 -3.72
N GLY A 75 17.15 -9.95 -3.07
CA GLY A 75 16.94 -8.96 -2.01
C GLY A 75 16.42 -7.59 -2.47
N LYS A 76 15.90 -7.43 -3.68
CA LYS A 76 15.33 -6.15 -4.18
C LYS A 76 14.28 -5.55 -3.25
N THR A 77 13.33 -6.38 -2.82
CA THR A 77 12.29 -5.97 -1.86
C THR A 77 12.92 -5.59 -0.51
N SER A 78 13.96 -6.32 -0.07
CA SER A 78 14.67 -6.05 1.17
C SER A 78 15.45 -4.74 1.13
N LEU A 79 16.01 -4.36 -0.02
CA LEU A 79 16.67 -3.07 -0.24
C LEU A 79 15.71 -1.90 0.06
N ALA A 80 14.47 -1.95 -0.43
CA ALA A 80 13.47 -0.91 -0.15
C ALA A 80 13.18 -0.77 1.37
N TYR A 81 13.05 -1.88 2.08
CA TYR A 81 12.87 -1.86 3.55
C TYR A 81 14.11 -1.36 4.28
N ALA A 82 15.31 -1.71 3.81
CA ALA A 82 16.56 -1.25 4.39
C ALA A 82 16.72 0.27 4.24
N ILE A 83 16.40 0.83 3.06
CA ILE A 83 16.38 2.28 2.81
C ILE A 83 15.40 2.98 3.76
N ALA A 84 14.16 2.48 3.83
CA ALA A 84 13.14 3.08 4.69
C ALA A 84 13.53 3.07 6.16
N HIS A 85 14.16 1.98 6.62
CA HIS A 85 14.66 1.83 7.98
C HIS A 85 15.86 2.77 8.25
N GLN A 86 16.90 2.73 7.41
CA GLN A 86 18.12 3.53 7.60
C GLN A 86 17.85 5.04 7.55
N LEU A 87 16.98 5.49 6.64
CA LEU A 87 16.65 6.91 6.47
C LEU A 87 15.45 7.35 7.34
N SER A 88 14.90 6.46 8.17
CA SER A 88 13.75 6.76 9.04
C SER A 88 12.56 7.37 8.27
N LEU A 89 12.22 6.77 7.12
CA LEU A 89 11.15 7.22 6.22
C LEU A 89 9.78 6.58 6.54
N GLY A 90 9.72 5.81 7.62
CA GLY A 90 8.50 5.13 8.07
C GLY A 90 8.15 3.92 7.21
N LYS A 91 6.87 3.57 7.17
CA LYS A 91 6.40 2.37 6.48
C LYS A 91 6.55 2.47 4.96
N VAL A 92 7.11 1.43 4.35
CA VAL A 92 7.16 1.28 2.88
C VAL A 92 5.74 1.15 2.33
N LEU A 93 5.42 1.96 1.33
CA LEU A 93 4.21 1.81 0.54
C LEU A 93 4.46 0.71 -0.49
N ARG A 94 3.61 -0.31 -0.53
CA ARG A 94 3.81 -1.45 -1.43
C ARG A 94 2.65 -1.55 -2.41
N TRP A 95 2.97 -1.72 -3.68
CA TRP A 95 2.02 -2.10 -4.72
C TRP A 95 2.60 -3.28 -5.51
N ASN A 96 1.93 -4.43 -5.42
CA ASN A 96 2.34 -5.62 -6.16
C ASN A 96 1.56 -5.66 -7.47
N ILE A 97 2.26 -5.64 -8.59
CA ILE A 97 1.66 -5.65 -9.91
C ILE A 97 1.26 -7.06 -10.31
N THR A 98 0.12 -7.14 -10.97
CA THR A 98 -0.40 -8.35 -11.62
C THR A 98 -0.74 -8.04 -13.06
N THR A 99 -1.06 -9.05 -13.85
CA THR A 99 -1.50 -8.89 -15.25
C THR A 99 -2.81 -8.11 -15.40
N ARG A 100 -3.54 -7.87 -14.30
CA ARG A 100 -4.80 -7.11 -14.29
C ARG A 100 -4.68 -5.79 -13.53
N SER A 101 -3.49 -5.45 -13.03
CA SER A 101 -3.29 -4.22 -12.28
C SER A 101 -3.45 -3.02 -13.19
N THR A 102 -4.18 -2.02 -12.69
CA THR A 102 -4.46 -0.78 -13.43
C THR A 102 -3.84 0.41 -12.70
N LEU A 103 -3.51 1.49 -13.41
CA LEU A 103 -2.97 2.68 -12.77
C LEU A 103 -3.90 3.21 -11.67
N THR A 104 -5.21 3.20 -11.91
CA THR A 104 -6.23 3.63 -10.95
C THR A 104 -6.10 2.91 -9.61
N GLU A 105 -5.87 1.59 -9.61
CA GLU A 105 -5.66 0.79 -8.40
C GLU A 105 -4.50 1.32 -7.53
N GLY A 106 -3.41 1.74 -8.19
CA GLY A 106 -2.26 2.35 -7.51
C GLY A 106 -2.56 3.76 -6.98
N LEU A 107 -3.42 4.51 -7.66
CA LEU A 107 -3.74 5.91 -7.34
C LEU A 107 -4.79 6.04 -6.24
N TYR A 108 -5.99 5.48 -6.44
CA TYR A 108 -7.10 5.58 -5.49
C TYR A 108 -8.22 4.54 -5.74
N SER A 109 -9.04 4.31 -4.72
CA SER A 109 -10.29 3.57 -4.81
C SER A 109 -11.44 4.43 -4.32
N TYR A 110 -12.61 4.28 -4.94
CA TYR A 110 -13.84 4.99 -4.56
C TYR A 110 -14.97 4.01 -4.20
N ASP A 111 -15.52 4.12 -3.00
CA ASP A 111 -16.62 3.30 -2.50
C ASP A 111 -17.99 3.93 -2.83
N ALA A 112 -18.41 3.74 -4.08
CA ALA A 112 -19.73 4.20 -4.53
C ALA A 112 -20.88 3.54 -3.76
N VAL A 113 -20.73 2.28 -3.33
CA VAL A 113 -21.79 1.52 -2.65
C VAL A 113 -21.99 2.04 -1.24
N GLY A 114 -20.90 2.21 -0.48
CA GLY A 114 -20.94 2.81 0.85
C GLY A 114 -21.55 4.21 0.83
N ARG A 115 -21.25 5.02 -0.21
CA ARG A 115 -21.85 6.34 -0.39
C ARG A 115 -23.35 6.28 -0.70
N LEU A 116 -23.79 5.36 -1.55
CA LEU A 116 -25.22 5.21 -1.81
C LEU A 116 -25.98 4.75 -0.56
N GLN A 117 -25.37 3.90 0.27
CA GLN A 117 -25.96 3.45 1.52
C GLN A 117 -26.06 4.57 2.57
N SER A 118 -25.05 5.45 2.69
CA SER A 118 -25.11 6.60 3.61
C SER A 118 -26.24 7.56 3.24
N ILE A 119 -26.35 7.89 1.95
CA ILE A 119 -27.40 8.77 1.41
C ILE A 119 -28.80 8.16 1.67
N ARG A 120 -28.97 6.84 1.52
CA ARG A 120 -30.26 6.19 1.81
C ARG A 120 -30.65 6.26 3.29
N LYS A 121 -29.69 6.03 4.20
CA LYS A 121 -29.94 6.10 5.65
C LYS A 121 -30.32 7.51 6.10
N GLN A 122 -29.66 8.54 5.55
CA GLN A 122 -29.99 9.93 5.84
C GLN A 122 -31.39 10.34 5.36
N ASN A 123 -31.86 9.77 4.26
CA ASN A 123 -33.18 10.06 3.69
C ASN A 123 -34.31 9.18 4.26
N GLN A 124 -34.01 8.26 5.18
CA GLN A 124 -35.01 7.40 5.79
C GLN A 124 -35.69 8.18 6.93
N PRO A 125 -36.99 8.51 6.85
CA PRO A 125 -37.65 9.27 7.90
C PRO A 125 -37.78 8.39 9.14
N ASP A 126 -37.10 8.77 10.22
CA ASP A 126 -37.32 8.18 11.54
C ASP A 126 -38.78 8.39 11.91
N SER A 127 -39.58 7.32 11.86
CA SER A 127 -41.01 7.32 12.24
C SER A 127 -41.21 7.41 13.75
N GLN A 128 -40.26 7.99 14.51
CA GLN A 128 -40.31 8.08 15.97
C GLN A 128 -40.16 9.50 16.56
N ASN A 129 -40.03 10.56 15.77
CA ASN A 129 -40.06 11.94 16.30
C ASN A 129 -41.06 12.81 15.53
N LEU A 130 -42.34 12.48 15.68
CA LEU A 130 -43.44 13.42 15.47
C LEU A 130 -43.59 14.23 16.76
N GLU A 131 -42.85 15.31 16.89
CA GLU A 131 -43.22 16.55 17.61
C GLU A 131 -41.97 17.41 17.85
N SER A 132 -42.08 18.70 17.53
CA SER A 132 -41.10 19.79 17.72
C SER A 132 -39.90 19.85 16.75
N ASN A 133 -40.06 20.56 15.63
CA ASN A 133 -39.56 21.94 15.49
C ASN A 133 -39.49 22.39 14.02
N THR A 134 -40.28 23.43 13.76
CA THR A 134 -40.33 24.26 12.58
C THR A 134 -39.08 25.16 12.52
N SER A 135 -37.92 24.67 12.07
CA SER A 135 -36.79 25.49 11.57
C SER A 135 -35.51 24.68 11.29
N ASN A 136 -35.57 23.59 10.53
CA ASN A 136 -34.36 22.89 10.04
C ASN A 136 -34.42 22.71 8.51
N GLN A 137 -34.71 23.79 7.78
CA GLN A 137 -34.11 23.95 6.47
C GLN A 137 -32.63 24.30 6.71
N GLU A 138 -31.70 23.69 5.97
CA GLU A 138 -30.23 23.97 5.99
C GLU A 138 -29.28 23.07 6.81
N SER A 139 -29.57 21.77 6.97
CA SER A 139 -28.46 20.83 7.23
C SER A 139 -28.57 19.54 6.44
N TYR A 140 -28.66 19.66 5.10
CA TYR A 140 -27.95 18.69 4.26
C TYR A 140 -26.47 18.91 4.54
N GLN A 141 -25.95 18.36 5.65
CA GLN A 141 -24.52 18.20 5.84
C GLN A 141 -24.06 17.39 4.63
N SER A 142 -23.52 18.10 3.64
CA SER A 142 -23.03 17.54 2.39
C SER A 142 -22.12 16.37 2.75
N ASP A 143 -22.57 15.15 2.44
CA ASP A 143 -21.80 13.95 2.74
C ASP A 143 -20.45 14.09 2.04
N ASP A 144 -19.39 14.33 2.84
CA ASP A 144 -18.04 14.58 2.34
C ASP A 144 -17.60 13.35 1.57
N ILE A 145 -17.50 13.51 0.25
CA ILE A 145 -17.16 12.45 -0.68
C ILE A 145 -15.79 11.84 -0.36
N GLY A 146 -14.91 12.62 0.30
CA GLY A 146 -13.58 12.18 0.72
C GLY A 146 -13.60 10.95 1.62
N LYS A 147 -14.67 10.76 2.40
CA LYS A 147 -14.87 9.56 3.24
C LYS A 147 -14.93 8.26 2.43
N TYR A 148 -15.33 8.36 1.17
CA TYR A 148 -15.47 7.22 0.26
C TYR A 148 -14.27 7.10 -0.68
N VAL A 149 -13.31 8.00 -0.61
CA VAL A 149 -12.08 7.97 -1.39
C VAL A 149 -10.92 7.51 -0.51
N ARG A 150 -10.22 6.48 -0.98
CA ARG A 150 -8.99 6.01 -0.34
C ARG A 150 -7.86 6.01 -1.35
N LEU A 151 -6.77 6.70 -1.04
CA LEU A 151 -5.58 6.70 -1.88
C LEU A 151 -4.90 5.33 -1.83
N GLY A 152 -4.50 4.83 -3.00
CA GLY A 152 -3.64 3.67 -3.15
C GLY A 152 -2.20 3.98 -2.76
N ALA A 153 -1.30 3.03 -2.98
CA ALA A 153 0.11 3.19 -2.61
C ALA A 153 0.79 4.34 -3.37
N VAL A 154 0.53 4.49 -4.67
CA VAL A 154 1.07 5.57 -5.50
C VAL A 154 0.45 6.91 -5.10
N GLY A 155 -0.87 6.97 -4.97
CA GLY A 155 -1.54 8.20 -4.54
C GLY A 155 -1.11 8.67 -3.15
N THR A 156 -0.91 7.71 -2.23
CA THR A 156 -0.40 7.99 -0.88
C THR A 156 1.05 8.47 -0.90
N ALA A 157 1.87 7.98 -1.85
CA ALA A 157 3.26 8.42 -2.02
C ALA A 157 3.34 9.86 -2.59
N LEU A 158 2.43 10.20 -3.51
CA LEU A 158 2.35 11.55 -4.11
C LEU A 158 1.73 12.59 -3.19
N ARG A 159 0.93 12.16 -2.21
CA ARG A 159 0.41 13.08 -1.19
C ARG A 159 1.57 13.74 -0.45
N GLN A 160 1.61 15.07 -0.49
CA GLN A 160 2.59 15.85 0.27
C GLN A 160 2.59 15.39 1.73
N SER A 161 3.71 14.81 2.15
CA SER A 161 3.89 14.36 3.53
C SER A 161 3.87 15.59 4.43
N GLN A 162 2.95 15.61 5.40
CA GLN A 162 2.90 16.65 6.45
C GLN A 162 4.26 16.80 7.17
N ALA A 163 5.10 15.76 7.15
CA ALA A 163 6.41 15.74 7.78
C ALA A 163 7.57 16.24 6.89
N LYS A 164 7.31 16.76 5.68
CA LYS A 164 8.34 17.19 4.69
C LYS A 164 9.38 16.11 4.32
N LYS A 165 9.12 14.84 4.65
CA LYS A 165 10.00 13.70 4.32
C LYS A 165 9.40 12.87 3.18
N PRO A 166 10.24 12.37 2.25
CA PRO A 166 9.78 11.44 1.22
C PRO A 166 9.34 10.11 1.84
N ARG A 167 8.59 9.31 1.07
CA ARG A 167 8.24 7.93 1.43
C ARG A 167 8.82 6.97 0.41
N VAL A 168 9.19 5.77 0.86
CA VAL A 168 9.59 4.70 -0.04
C VAL A 168 8.33 4.04 -0.61
N LEU A 169 8.20 4.05 -1.94
CA LEU A 169 7.19 3.32 -2.70
C LEU A 169 7.88 2.14 -3.42
N LEU A 170 7.50 0.93 -3.07
CA LEU A 170 7.92 -0.30 -3.71
C LEU A 170 6.83 -0.77 -4.68
N ILE A 171 7.11 -0.68 -5.97
CA ILE A 171 6.32 -1.28 -7.04
C ILE A 171 6.98 -2.60 -7.41
N ASP A 172 6.35 -3.70 -7.03
CA ASP A 172 6.89 -5.05 -7.15
C ASP A 172 6.29 -5.76 -8.38
N GLU A 173 7.06 -6.62 -9.02
CA GLU A 173 6.64 -7.41 -10.20
C GLU A 173 6.10 -6.56 -11.37
N ILE A 174 6.66 -5.35 -11.58
CA ILE A 174 6.24 -4.43 -12.65
C ILE A 174 6.36 -5.05 -14.06
N ASP A 175 7.24 -6.03 -14.23
CA ASP A 175 7.41 -6.82 -15.44
C ASP A 175 6.16 -7.65 -15.83
N LYS A 176 5.22 -7.85 -14.90
CA LYS A 176 3.95 -8.55 -15.15
C LYS A 176 2.82 -7.65 -15.63
N SER A 177 3.04 -6.34 -15.69
CA SER A 177 1.99 -5.41 -16.09
C SER A 177 1.61 -5.56 -17.56
N ASP A 178 0.47 -4.97 -17.91
CA ASP A 178 0.20 -4.61 -19.30
C ASP A 178 1.23 -3.58 -19.82
N ILE A 179 1.38 -3.47 -21.14
CA ILE A 179 2.33 -2.59 -21.82
C ILE A 179 2.11 -1.11 -21.48
N ASP A 180 0.87 -0.71 -21.19
CA ASP A 180 0.54 0.69 -20.93
C ASP A 180 0.95 1.16 -19.52
N LEU A 181 1.01 0.25 -18.54
CA LEU A 181 1.16 0.64 -17.14
C LEU A 181 2.49 1.35 -16.83
N PRO A 182 3.67 0.89 -17.28
CA PRO A 182 4.93 1.56 -16.98
C PRO A 182 5.00 2.97 -17.55
N ASN A 183 4.50 3.17 -18.78
CA ASN A 183 4.48 4.49 -19.41
C ASN A 183 3.53 5.45 -18.68
N ASN A 184 2.35 4.96 -18.30
CA ASN A 184 1.40 5.74 -17.51
C ASN A 184 1.98 6.14 -16.13
N LEU A 185 2.75 5.26 -15.49
CA LEU A 185 3.44 5.57 -14.24
C LEU A 185 4.51 6.65 -14.40
N LEU A 186 5.29 6.61 -15.48
CA LEU A 186 6.28 7.65 -15.77
C LEU A 186 5.62 9.02 -15.88
N HIS A 187 4.51 9.12 -16.61
CA HIS A 187 3.74 10.37 -16.73
C HIS A 187 3.31 10.90 -15.36
N ILE A 188 2.75 10.04 -14.51
CA ILE A 188 2.34 10.41 -13.14
C ILE A 188 3.53 10.88 -12.30
N PHE A 189 4.70 10.25 -12.41
CA PHE A 189 5.90 10.64 -11.66
C PHE A 189 6.51 11.95 -12.16
N GLU A 190 6.37 12.25 -13.45
CA GLU A 190 6.84 13.52 -14.03
C GLU A 190 5.93 14.69 -13.66
N GLU A 191 4.61 14.51 -13.76
CA GLU A 191 3.63 15.54 -13.39
C GLU A 191 3.54 15.74 -11.87
N GLY A 192 3.77 14.68 -11.08
CA GLY A 192 3.69 14.72 -9.63
C GLY A 192 2.28 14.95 -9.07
N GLN A 193 1.26 14.84 -9.92
CA GLN A 193 -0.15 15.04 -9.58
C GLN A 193 -1.04 14.12 -10.43
N PHE A 194 -2.27 13.93 -9.98
CA PHE A 194 -3.30 13.20 -10.72
C PHE A 194 -4.69 13.71 -10.30
N ASP A 195 -5.66 13.54 -11.18
CA ASP A 195 -7.04 13.91 -10.91
C ASP A 195 -7.83 12.75 -10.30
N ILE A 196 -8.71 13.10 -9.37
CA ILE A 196 -9.76 12.22 -8.86
C ILE A 196 -11.08 12.81 -9.37
N PRO A 197 -11.68 12.27 -10.45
CA PRO A 197 -12.89 12.79 -11.07
C PRO A 197 -14.03 13.04 -10.09
N GLU A 198 -14.20 12.18 -9.09
CA GLU A 198 -15.19 12.30 -8.04
C GLU A 198 -15.02 13.59 -7.22
N LEU A 199 -13.77 13.95 -6.89
CA LEU A 199 -13.44 15.15 -6.13
C LEU A 199 -13.43 16.41 -7.01
N ALA A 200 -12.92 16.29 -8.25
CA ALA A 200 -12.81 17.40 -9.19
C ALA A 200 -14.16 18.06 -9.47
N ARG A 201 -15.24 17.27 -9.52
CA ARG A 201 -16.62 17.76 -9.70
C ARG A 201 -17.10 18.65 -8.55
N MET A 202 -16.56 18.49 -7.35
CA MET A 202 -17.00 19.20 -6.14
C MET A 202 -16.07 20.35 -5.74
N LYS A 203 -15.01 20.63 -6.51
CA LYS A 203 -13.98 21.63 -6.18
C LYS A 203 -14.52 23.02 -5.83
N LYS A 204 -15.64 23.45 -6.44
CA LYS A 204 -16.29 24.74 -6.15
C LYS A 204 -16.97 24.78 -4.78
N GLN A 205 -17.47 23.63 -4.30
CA GLN A 205 -18.22 23.50 -3.06
C GLN A 205 -17.31 23.07 -1.89
N GLN A 206 -16.32 22.22 -2.17
CA GLN A 206 -15.37 21.67 -1.22
C GLN A 206 -13.95 21.74 -1.80
N PRO A 207 -13.21 22.85 -1.60
CA PRO A 207 -11.86 23.02 -2.13
C PRO A 207 -10.81 22.18 -1.38
N VAL A 208 -11.12 21.76 -0.15
CA VAL A 208 -10.28 20.92 0.69
C VAL A 208 -11.09 19.70 1.09
N VAL A 209 -10.56 18.50 0.83
CA VAL A 209 -11.21 17.22 1.12
C VAL A 209 -10.25 16.34 1.90
N THR A 210 -10.77 15.67 2.94
CA THR A 210 -9.99 14.69 3.69
C THR A 210 -10.24 13.29 3.13
N VAL A 211 -9.17 12.57 2.79
CA VAL A 211 -9.25 11.21 2.23
C VAL A 211 -8.45 10.22 3.07
N PHE A 212 -8.81 8.94 2.98
CA PHE A 212 -8.04 7.86 3.61
C PHE A 212 -6.80 7.52 2.79
N THR A 213 -5.76 6.98 3.44
CA THR A 213 -4.54 6.51 2.77
C THR A 213 -4.22 5.06 3.07
N SER A 214 -3.35 4.46 2.25
CA SER A 214 -2.85 3.09 2.41
C SER A 214 -1.78 2.95 3.50
#